data_AF-A0A952HFH1-F1
#
_entry.id   AF-A0A952HFH1-F1
#
_cell.length_a   1.000
_cell.length_b   1.000
_cell.length_c   1.000
_cell.angle_alpha   90.00
_cell.angle_beta   90.00
_cell.angle_gamma   90.00
#
_symmetry.space_group_name_H-M   'P 1'
#
loop_
_entity.id
_entity.type
_entity.pdbx_description
1 polymer ?
#
loop_
_entity_poly.entity_id
_entity_poly.type
_entity_poly.pdbx_seq_one_letter_code
_entity_poly.pdbx_strand_id
1 'polypeptide(L)'
;MPELPEVEVVRAGLAPAVTGATILGVEVFEPRSLKRHDPVAGTFEALLTGRTMEGPVRRGKFLWIPLEGSPRRAIVAHLGMSGQILLREPGTAESGLLRIRLHIEHPEHGELWVHFVD
;
A
#
# COMPACT_ATOMS: atom_id res chain seq x y z
N MET A 1 5.29 -18.30 3.50
CA MET A 1 4.43 -18.00 2.34
C MET A 1 3.04 -17.76 2.87
N PRO A 2 2.54 -16.52 2.87
CA PRO A 2 1.15 -16.26 3.18
C PRO A 2 0.27 -17.06 2.22
N GLU A 3 -0.58 -17.91 2.76
CA GLU A 3 -1.60 -18.61 2.01
C GLU A 3 -2.86 -17.74 1.90
N LEU A 4 -3.90 -18.25 1.25
CA LEU A 4 -5.13 -17.49 1.04
C LEU A 4 -5.75 -16.95 2.34
N PRO A 5 -5.78 -17.70 3.46
CA PRO A 5 -6.30 -17.19 4.73
C PRO A 5 -5.48 -16.01 5.27
N GLU A 6 -4.15 -16.06 5.20
CA GLU A 6 -3.28 -15.01 5.71
C GLU A 6 -3.42 -13.72 4.90
N VAL A 7 -3.53 -13.83 3.57
CA VAL A 7 -3.76 -12.64 2.73
C VAL A 7 -5.13 -12.03 3.02
N GLU A 8 -6.15 -12.85 3.31
CA GLU A 8 -7.46 -12.35 3.73
C GLU A 8 -7.39 -11.65 5.10
N VAL A 9 -6.63 -12.18 6.05
CA VAL A 9 -6.39 -11.53 7.34
C VAL A 9 -5.70 -10.18 7.16
N VAL A 10 -4.68 -10.11 6.29
CA VAL A 10 -4.01 -8.83 5.96
C VAL A 10 -4.99 -7.86 5.32
N ARG A 11 -5.81 -8.30 4.36
CA ARG A 11 -6.83 -7.46 3.72
C ARG A 11 -7.84 -6.93 4.74
N ALA A 12 -8.36 -7.79 5.59
CA ALA A 12 -9.34 -7.46 6.62
C ALA A 12 -8.77 -6.51 7.68
N GLY A 13 -7.52 -6.69 8.09
CA GLY A 13 -6.83 -5.81 9.03
C GLY A 13 -6.45 -4.45 8.43
N LEU A 14 -6.16 -4.41 7.12
CA LEU A 14 -5.80 -3.16 6.44
C LEU A 14 -7.03 -2.29 6.14
N ALA A 15 -8.16 -2.91 5.79
CA ALA A 15 -9.33 -2.19 5.29
C ALA A 15 -9.82 -1.05 6.22
N PRO A 16 -9.94 -1.23 7.55
CA PRO A 16 -10.36 -0.15 8.45
C PRO A 16 -9.39 1.04 8.49
N ALA A 17 -8.11 0.83 8.20
CA ALA A 17 -7.10 1.87 8.33
C ALA A 17 -6.86 2.68 7.05
N VAL A 18 -7.23 2.12 5.89
CA VAL A 18 -6.88 2.71 4.58
C VAL A 18 -8.09 3.10 3.73
N THR A 19 -9.27 2.53 4.00
CA THR A 19 -10.46 2.81 3.17
C THR A 19 -10.90 4.26 3.35
N GLY A 20 -10.95 5.02 2.26
CA GLY A 20 -11.26 6.44 2.27
C GLY A 20 -10.08 7.34 2.63
N ALA A 21 -8.89 6.80 2.92
CA ALA A 21 -7.71 7.61 3.20
C ALA A 21 -7.11 8.19 1.92
N THR A 22 -6.57 9.39 2.02
CA THR A 22 -5.86 10.08 0.93
C THR A 22 -4.36 9.82 1.05
N ILE A 23 -3.71 9.47 -0.05
CA ILE A 23 -2.25 9.31 -0.11
C ILE A 23 -1.60 10.69 -0.19
N LEU A 24 -0.90 11.10 0.86
CA LEU A 24 -0.19 12.39 0.93
C LEU A 24 1.18 12.34 0.26
N GLY A 25 1.82 11.17 0.24
CA GLY A 25 3.13 10.99 -0.35
C GLY A 25 3.55 9.53 -0.42
N VAL A 26 4.54 9.23 -1.25
CA VAL A 26 5.06 7.88 -1.44
C VAL A 26 6.58 7.91 -1.51
N GLU A 27 7.22 7.06 -0.72
CA GLU A 27 8.67 6.87 -0.73
C GLU A 27 9.00 5.44 -1.15
N VAL A 28 9.95 5.29 -2.08
CA VAL A 28 10.41 3.99 -2.59
C VAL A 28 11.89 3.82 -2.26
N PHE A 29 12.18 2.99 -1.27
CA PHE A 29 13.53 2.72 -0.78
C PHE A 29 14.22 1.59 -1.54
N GLU A 30 13.44 0.64 -2.07
CA GLU A 30 13.93 -0.46 -2.91
C GLU A 30 13.17 -0.48 -4.24
N PRO A 31 13.72 0.12 -5.31
CA PRO A 31 13.09 0.17 -6.62
C PRO A 31 12.75 -1.21 -7.21
N ARG A 32 13.49 -2.27 -6.83
CA ARG A 32 13.23 -3.63 -7.30
C ARG A 32 11.91 -4.21 -6.77
N SER A 33 11.28 -3.58 -5.78
CA SER A 33 9.93 -3.95 -5.32
C SER A 33 8.85 -3.58 -6.34
N LEU A 34 9.10 -2.61 -7.23
CA LEU A 34 8.18 -2.16 -8.26
C LEU A 34 8.29 -2.95 -9.58
N LYS A 35 8.51 -4.27 -9.52
CA LYS A 35 8.83 -5.11 -10.70
C LYS A 35 7.85 -5.02 -11.87
N ARG A 36 6.57 -4.73 -11.57
CA ARG A 36 5.48 -4.66 -12.56
C ARG A 36 4.97 -3.23 -12.80
N HIS A 37 5.64 -2.23 -12.23
CA HIS A 37 5.31 -0.84 -12.49
C HIS A 37 5.76 -0.46 -13.90
N ASP A 38 4.86 0.15 -14.67
CA ASP A 38 5.19 0.69 -15.99
C ASP A 38 5.64 2.15 -15.85
N PRO A 39 6.94 2.47 -16.03
CA PRO A 39 7.44 3.83 -15.89
C PRO A 39 6.88 4.79 -16.94
N VAL A 40 6.38 4.29 -18.09
CA VAL A 40 5.78 5.14 -19.14
C VAL A 40 4.49 5.79 -18.64
N ALA A 41 3.79 5.16 -17.70
CA ALA A 41 2.56 5.71 -17.13
C ALA A 41 2.82 6.89 -16.18
N GLY A 42 4.06 7.14 -15.77
CA GLY A 42 4.45 8.11 -14.73
C GLY A 42 5.25 7.45 -13.60
N THR A 43 5.87 8.26 -12.74
CA THR A 43 6.53 7.73 -11.53
C THR A 43 5.48 7.14 -10.59
N PHE A 44 5.85 6.10 -9.84
CA PHE A 44 4.93 5.45 -8.91
C PHE A 44 4.34 6.43 -7.90
N GLU A 45 5.16 7.33 -7.36
CA GLU A 45 4.73 8.41 -6.47
C GLU A 45 3.72 9.35 -7.13
N ALA A 46 4.03 9.92 -8.30
CA ALA A 46 3.16 10.89 -8.97
C ALA A 46 1.79 10.31 -9.35
N LEU A 47 1.71 8.99 -9.54
CA LEU A 47 0.48 8.30 -9.85
C LEU A 47 -0.43 8.07 -8.64
N LEU A 48 0.12 8.14 -7.43
CA LEU A 48 -0.56 7.80 -6.19
C LEU A 48 -0.85 9.03 -5.32
N THR A 49 0.07 9.98 -5.26
CA THR A 49 -0.09 11.18 -4.41
C THR A 49 -1.36 11.95 -4.78
N GLY A 50 -2.14 12.31 -3.75
CA GLY A 50 -3.43 12.96 -3.85
C GLY A 50 -4.62 12.04 -4.18
N ARG A 51 -4.39 10.74 -4.38
CA ARG A 51 -5.49 9.78 -4.63
C ARG A 51 -6.08 9.25 -3.33
N THR A 52 -7.39 9.09 -3.33
CA THR A 52 -8.12 8.41 -2.25
C THR A 52 -8.16 6.91 -2.51
N MET A 53 -7.85 6.13 -1.49
CA MET A 53 -7.89 4.66 -1.52
C MET A 53 -9.31 4.17 -1.26
N GLU A 54 -9.81 3.28 -2.10
CA GLU A 54 -11.04 2.53 -1.85
C GLU A 54 -10.74 1.28 -0.99
N GLY A 55 -11.80 0.52 -0.67
CA GLY A 55 -11.70 -0.69 0.14
C GLY A 55 -10.74 -1.73 -0.46
N PRO A 56 -9.74 -2.22 0.30
CA PRO A 56 -8.88 -3.31 -0.15
C PRO A 56 -9.67 -4.58 -0.48
N VAL A 57 -9.43 -5.12 -1.66
CA VAL A 57 -9.96 -6.39 -2.17
C VAL A 57 -8.82 -7.39 -2.38
N ARG A 58 -9.16 -8.67 -2.47
CA ARG A 58 -8.18 -9.75 -2.68
C ARG A 58 -8.59 -10.61 -3.87
N ARG A 59 -7.60 -11.02 -4.66
CA ARG A 59 -7.76 -12.04 -5.70
C ARG A 59 -6.62 -13.05 -5.62
N GLY A 60 -6.92 -14.26 -5.13
CA GLY A 60 -5.88 -15.25 -4.86
C GLY A 60 -4.88 -14.75 -3.81
N LYS A 61 -3.59 -14.72 -4.17
CA LYS A 61 -2.48 -14.24 -3.32
C LYS A 61 -2.13 -12.76 -3.51
N PHE A 62 -2.97 -12.04 -4.27
CA PHE A 62 -2.79 -10.61 -4.51
C PHE A 62 -3.77 -9.79 -3.67
N LEU A 63 -3.24 -8.74 -3.06
CA LEU A 63 -4.01 -7.65 -2.46
C LEU A 63 -4.13 -6.51 -3.47
N TRP A 64 -5.32 -5.98 -3.63
CA TRP A 64 -5.67 -4.87 -4.52
C TRP A 64 -6.30 -3.76 -3.71
N ILE A 65 -5.79 -2.54 -3.86
CA ILE A 65 -6.36 -1.33 -3.25
C ILE A 65 -6.74 -0.40 -4.39
N PRO A 66 -8.03 -0.36 -4.80
CA PRO A 66 -8.47 0.54 -5.85
C PRO A 66 -8.28 2.01 -5.43
N LEU A 67 -8.12 2.88 -6.41
CA LEU A 67 -7.94 4.32 -6.19
C LEU A 67 -9.03 5.08 -6.93
N GLU A 68 -9.58 6.10 -6.28
CA GLU A 68 -10.61 6.93 -6.86
C GLU A 68 -10.09 7.79 -8.03
N GLY A 69 -11.04 8.23 -8.85
CA GLY A 69 -10.83 9.17 -9.95
C GLY A 69 -10.53 8.51 -11.30
N SER A 70 -10.05 9.33 -12.23
CA SER A 70 -9.76 8.93 -13.62
C SER A 70 -8.30 9.21 -13.99
N PRO A 71 -7.63 8.35 -14.77
CA PRO A 71 -8.06 6.99 -15.09
C PRO A 71 -8.12 6.12 -13.82
N ARG A 72 -8.95 5.08 -13.82
CA ARG A 72 -9.02 4.12 -12.70
C ARG A 72 -7.69 3.39 -12.55
N ARG A 73 -7.19 3.33 -11.33
CA ARG A 73 -5.94 2.66 -10.95
C ARG A 73 -6.14 1.87 -9.67
N ALA A 74 -5.20 1.00 -9.36
CA ALA A 74 -5.14 0.28 -8.10
C ALA A 74 -3.69 0.04 -7.71
N ILE A 75 -3.40 0.05 -6.42
CA ILE A 75 -2.16 -0.49 -5.87
C ILE A 75 -2.31 -2.01 -5.81
N VAL A 76 -1.33 -2.72 -6.34
CA VAL A 76 -1.30 -4.18 -6.37
C VAL A 76 -0.10 -4.67 -5.58
N ALA A 77 -0.34 -5.45 -4.53
CA ALA A 77 0.70 -6.04 -3.70
C ALA A 77 0.63 -7.57 -3.75
N HIS A 78 1.81 -8.19 -3.77
CA HIS A 78 1.98 -9.64 -3.60
C HIS A 78 3.02 -9.87 -2.51
N LEU A 79 2.60 -10.49 -1.41
CA LEU A 79 3.41 -10.61 -0.20
C LEU A 79 4.54 -11.64 -0.30
N GLY A 80 4.55 -12.50 -1.31
CA GLY A 80 5.65 -13.43 -1.52
C GLY A 80 5.78 -14.44 -0.37
N MET A 81 6.96 -14.61 0.19
CA MET A 81 7.18 -15.53 1.31
C MET A 81 7.16 -14.84 2.68
N SER A 82 7.71 -13.62 2.73
CA SER A 82 8.04 -12.85 3.94
C SER A 82 7.45 -11.44 3.95
N GLY A 83 6.92 -10.96 2.83
CA GLY A 83 6.43 -9.60 2.70
C GLY A 83 5.28 -9.30 3.66
N GLN A 84 5.30 -8.11 4.24
CA GLN A 84 4.27 -7.65 5.18
C GLN A 84 3.82 -6.25 4.83
N ILE A 85 2.58 -5.95 5.19
CA ILE A 85 2.04 -4.58 5.20
C ILE A 85 1.86 -4.20 6.67
N LEU A 86 2.54 -3.12 7.08
CA LEU A 86 2.55 -2.66 8.46
C LEU A 86 1.98 -1.26 8.53
N LEU A 87 1.04 -1.06 9.45
CA LEU A 87 0.57 0.27 9.83
C LEU A 87 1.47 0.82 10.93
N ARG A 88 1.87 2.08 10.79
CA ARG A 88 2.77 2.79 11.71
C ARG A 88 2.31 4.22 11.90
N GLU A 89 2.64 4.79 13.05
CA GLU A 89 2.49 6.22 13.29
C GLU A 89 3.70 6.96 12.67
N PRO A 90 3.49 8.14 12.08
CA PRO A 90 4.60 8.98 11.63
C PRO A 90 5.62 9.24 12.75
N GLY A 91 6.91 9.13 12.41
CA GLY A 91 8.02 9.27 13.36
C GLY A 91 8.42 7.97 14.08
N THR A 92 7.73 6.85 13.85
CA THR A 92 8.19 5.54 14.33
C THR A 92 9.51 5.15 13.67
N ALA A 93 10.44 4.58 14.45
CA ALA A 93 11.73 4.11 13.94
C ALA A 93 11.57 3.14 12.75
N GLU A 94 12.42 3.32 11.74
CA GLU A 94 12.34 2.56 10.50
C GLU A 94 12.97 1.17 10.63
N SER A 95 12.35 0.19 9.97
CA SER A 95 12.95 -1.13 9.79
C SER A 95 13.93 -1.10 8.62
N GLY A 96 15.08 -1.76 8.75
CA GLY A 96 16.00 -1.96 7.61
C GLY A 96 15.40 -2.80 6.46
N LEU A 97 14.22 -3.40 6.66
CA LEU A 97 13.46 -4.12 5.64
C LEU A 97 12.42 -3.23 4.94
N LEU A 98 12.34 -1.93 5.25
CA LEU A 98 11.41 -1.01 4.60
C LEU A 98 11.73 -0.89 3.11
N ARG A 99 10.73 -1.15 2.26
CA ARG A 99 10.85 -1.08 0.80
C ARG A 99 10.06 0.06 0.20
N ILE A 100 8.83 0.24 0.67
CA ILE A 100 7.93 1.30 0.20
C ILE A 100 7.16 1.84 1.40
N ARG A 101 6.99 3.16 1.46
CA ARG A 101 6.09 3.84 2.40
C ARG A 101 5.04 4.61 1.62
N LEU A 102 3.79 4.44 2.03
CA LEU A 102 2.72 5.41 1.73
C LEU A 102 2.49 6.22 3.00
N HIS A 103 2.55 7.54 2.89
CA HIS A 103 2.03 8.44 3.90
C HIS A 103 0.58 8.75 3.53
N ILE A 104 -0.34 8.47 4.45
CA ILE A 104 -1.77 8.62 4.22
C ILE A 104 -2.41 9.46 5.32
N GLU A 105 -3.49 10.14 5.00
CA GLU A 105 -4.39 10.77 5.96
C GLU A 105 -5.75 10.07 5.88
N HIS A 106 -6.15 9.42 6.97
CA HIS A 106 -7.44 8.77 7.10
C HIS A 106 -8.44 9.73 7.78
N PRO A 107 -9.68 9.86 7.27
CA PRO A 107 -10.66 10.81 7.80
C PRO A 107 -11.00 10.61 9.28
N GLU A 108 -10.91 9.37 9.78
CA GLU A 108 -11.21 9.04 11.19
C GLU A 108 -9.97 8.78 12.05
N HIS A 109 -8.82 8.47 11.44
CA HIS A 109 -7.62 8.01 12.17
C HIS A 109 -6.45 8.99 12.07
N GLY A 110 -6.59 10.07 11.27
CA GLY A 110 -5.52 11.03 11.04
C GLY A 110 -4.40 10.43 10.18
N GLU A 111 -3.18 10.93 10.39
CA GLU A 111 -2.03 10.50 9.62
C GLU A 111 -1.52 9.11 10.02
N LEU A 112 -1.28 8.28 9.01
CA LEU A 112 -0.70 6.95 9.16
C LEU A 112 0.37 6.72 8.10
N TRP A 113 1.32 5.85 8.42
CA TRP A 113 2.23 5.26 7.46
C TRP A 113 1.82 3.83 7.15
N VAL A 114 1.71 3.53 5.86
CA VAL A 114 1.55 2.16 5.35
C VAL A 114 2.88 1.72 4.78
N HIS A 115 3.57 0.84 5.51
CA HIS A 115 4.85 0.28 5.09
C HIS A 115 4.66 -1.05 4.39
N PHE A 116 5.28 -1.20 3.22
CA PHE A 116 5.61 -2.51 2.68
C PHE A 116 7.05 -2.86 3.07
N VAL A 117 7.20 -3.98 3.76
CA VAL A 117 8.50 -4.53 4.18
C VAL A 117 8.67 -5.93 3.60
N ASP A 118 9.90 -6.28 3.21
CA ASP A 118 10.28 -7.62 2.74
C ASP A 118 11.79 -7.82 2.91
#